data_AF-A0A2H5N9I4-F1
#
_entry.id   AF-A0A2H5N9I4-F1
#
_cell.length_a   1.000
_cell.length_b   1.000
_cell.length_c   1.000
_cell.angle_alpha   90.00
_cell.angle_beta   90.00
_cell.angle_gamma   90.00
#
_symmetry.space_group_name_H-M   'P 1'
#
loop_
_entity.id
_entity.type
_entity.pdbx_description
1 polymer ?
#
loop_
_entity_poly.entity_id
_entity_poly.type
_entity_poly.pdbx_seq_one_letter_code
_entity_poly.pdbx_strand_id
1 'polypeptide(L)'
;MATSWRKKISQFAQQLFQRDAQTITPEALESVKAALASSDIEHKAETKKKSIPRKAAGQTWEDPTLAEWPENDYRLFCGDLGNEVNDDVLSKAFSRFPSFNMAKVSFCFT
;
A
#
# COMPACT_ATOMS: atom_id res chain seq x y z
N MET A 1 -30.72 -33.51 43.39
CA MET A 1 -30.80 -32.85 42.06
C MET A 1 -29.48 -32.18 41.64
N ALA A 2 -28.72 -31.56 42.55
CA ALA A 2 -27.45 -30.86 42.22
C ALA A 2 -26.32 -31.75 41.63
N THR A 3 -26.32 -33.05 41.90
CA THR A 3 -25.28 -33.99 41.42
C THR A 3 -25.45 -34.38 39.94
N SER A 4 -26.68 -34.33 39.42
CA SER A 4 -26.98 -34.66 38.01
C SER A 4 -26.49 -33.58 37.05
N TRP A 5 -26.62 -32.31 37.43
CA TRP A 5 -26.17 -31.16 36.65
C TRP A 5 -24.64 -31.12 36.47
N ARG A 6 -23.88 -31.43 37.54
CA ARG A 6 -22.41 -31.48 37.47
C ARG A 6 -21.92 -32.55 36.49
N LYS A 7 -22.55 -33.74 36.49
CA LYS A 7 -22.22 -34.80 35.54
C LYS A 7 -22.54 -34.37 34.10
N LYS A 8 -23.65 -33.68 33.88
CA LYS A 8 -24.07 -33.19 32.56
C LYS A 8 -23.10 -32.14 32.00
N ILE A 9 -22.62 -31.22 32.82
CA ILE A 9 -21.62 -30.21 32.43
C ILE A 9 -20.28 -30.87 32.08
N SER A 10 -19.80 -31.81 32.89
CA SER A 10 -18.54 -32.52 32.61
C SER A 10 -18.60 -33.32 31.32
N GLN A 11 -19.73 -33.99 31.05
CA GLN A 11 -19.91 -34.75 29.82
C GLN A 11 -20.00 -33.83 28.60
N PHE A 12 -20.68 -32.69 28.73
CA PHE A 12 -20.78 -31.71 27.67
C PHE A 12 -19.42 -31.08 27.34
N ALA A 13 -18.61 -30.75 28.35
CA ALA A 13 -17.26 -30.22 28.16
C ALA A 13 -16.33 -31.21 27.44
N GLN A 14 -16.44 -32.51 27.74
CA GLN A 14 -15.67 -33.56 27.05
C GLN A 14 -16.05 -33.66 25.56
N GLN A 15 -17.35 -33.58 25.24
CA GLN A 15 -17.83 -33.59 23.86
C GLN A 15 -17.35 -32.39 23.04
N LEU A 16 -17.34 -31.19 23.64
CA LEU A 16 -16.78 -29.98 23.02
C LEU A 16 -15.29 -30.16 22.69
N PHE A 17 -14.50 -30.66 23.64
CA PHE A 17 -13.06 -30.88 23.43
C PHE A 17 -12.78 -31.87 22.27
N GLN A 18 -13.59 -32.93 22.15
CA GLN A 18 -13.47 -33.89 21.04
C GLN A 18 -13.87 -33.31 19.68
N ARG A 19 -14.86 -32.40 19.65
CA ARG A 19 -15.26 -31.68 18.43
C ARG A 19 -14.18 -30.67 18.01
N ASP A 20 -13.62 -29.94 18.96
CA ASP A 20 -12.57 -28.95 18.70
C ASP A 20 -11.27 -29.63 18.24
N ALA A 21 -10.92 -30.79 18.81
CA ALA A 21 -9.77 -31.59 18.35
C ALA A 21 -9.90 -32.11 16.90
N GLN A 22 -11.13 -32.31 16.41
CA GLN A 22 -11.41 -32.71 15.03
C GLN A 22 -11.46 -31.52 14.05
N THR A 23 -11.51 -30.28 14.54
CA THR A 23 -11.65 -29.05 13.71
C THR A 23 -10.32 -28.58 13.12
N ILE A 24 -9.20 -29.20 13.50
CA ILE A 24 -7.89 -28.95 12.85
C ILE A 24 -7.80 -29.86 11.61
N THR A 25 -8.68 -29.64 10.63
CA THR A 25 -8.55 -30.25 9.31
C THR A 25 -7.52 -29.47 8.49
N PRO A 26 -6.65 -30.15 7.71
CA PRO A 26 -5.68 -29.46 6.85
C PRO A 26 -6.35 -28.56 5.80
N GLU A 27 -7.61 -28.83 5.47
CA GLU A 27 -8.45 -28.04 4.57
C GLU A 27 -8.73 -26.62 5.10
N ALA A 28 -8.93 -26.45 6.41
CA ALA A 28 -9.11 -25.12 7.01
C ALA A 28 -7.81 -24.31 6.95
N LEU A 29 -6.65 -24.96 7.13
CA LEU A 29 -5.34 -24.33 6.99
C LEU A 29 -5.04 -23.96 5.52
N GLU A 30 -5.44 -24.80 4.56
CA GLU A 30 -5.34 -24.48 3.13
C GLU A 30 -6.26 -23.34 2.72
N SER A 31 -7.47 -23.26 3.27
CA SER A 31 -8.41 -22.15 3.01
C SER A 31 -7.87 -20.82 3.51
N VAL A 32 -7.23 -20.78 4.67
CA VAL A 32 -6.55 -19.58 5.20
C VAL A 32 -5.31 -19.24 4.37
N LYS A 33 -4.52 -20.23 3.93
CA LYS A 33 -3.39 -20.01 3.00
C LYS A 33 -3.84 -19.49 1.64
N ALA A 34 -4.94 -20.01 1.09
CA ALA A 34 -5.51 -19.56 -0.17
C ALA A 34 -6.06 -18.13 -0.04
N ALA A 35 -6.71 -17.80 1.08
CA ALA A 35 -7.19 -16.44 1.38
C ALA A 35 -6.04 -15.42 1.53
N LEU A 36 -4.93 -15.79 2.21
CA LEU A 36 -3.73 -14.96 2.24
C LEU A 36 -3.12 -14.81 0.83
N ALA A 37 -2.98 -15.91 0.09
CA ALA A 37 -2.41 -15.89 -1.26
C ALA A 37 -3.27 -15.07 -2.26
N SER A 38 -4.59 -15.03 -2.12
CA SER A 38 -5.44 -14.15 -2.93
C SER A 38 -5.32 -12.69 -2.53
N SER A 39 -5.12 -12.39 -1.24
CA SER A 39 -4.93 -11.01 -0.76
C SER A 39 -3.58 -10.39 -1.15
N ASP A 40 -2.52 -11.22 -1.29
CA ASP A 40 -1.20 -10.77 -1.74
C ASP A 40 -1.10 -10.57 -3.26
N ILE A 41 -2.00 -11.17 -4.06
CA ILE A 41 -2.02 -10.97 -5.52
C ILE A 41 -2.76 -9.69 -5.91
N GLU A 42 -3.76 -9.26 -5.14
CA GLU A 42 -4.45 -7.98 -5.37
C GLU A 42 -3.60 -6.77 -4.94
N HIS A 43 -2.73 -6.90 -3.93
CA HIS A 43 -1.76 -5.84 -3.58
C HIS A 43 -0.44 -5.88 -4.37
N LYS A 44 -0.13 -6.99 -5.07
CA LYS A 44 1.08 -7.09 -5.93
C LYS A 44 0.77 -6.94 -7.43
N ALA A 45 -0.41 -6.42 -7.78
CA ALA A 45 -0.75 -6.05 -9.15
C ALA A 45 -0.77 -4.52 -9.38
N GLU A 46 -0.63 -3.70 -8.34
CA GLU A 46 -0.65 -2.23 -8.48
C GLU A 46 0.71 -1.53 -8.37
N THR A 47 1.80 -2.24 -8.07
CA THR A 47 3.17 -1.67 -8.15
C THR A 47 3.81 -1.82 -9.54
N LYS A 48 3.03 -2.20 -10.56
CA LYS A 48 3.42 -1.98 -11.95
C LYS A 48 3.01 -0.58 -12.36
N LYS A 49 3.90 0.37 -12.05
CA LYS A 49 4.20 1.54 -12.88
C LYS A 49 3.01 2.02 -13.70
N LYS A 50 2.01 2.62 -13.04
CA LYS A 50 1.10 3.52 -13.77
C LYS A 50 1.95 4.74 -14.09
N SER A 51 2.76 4.66 -15.15
CA SER A 51 3.31 5.85 -15.83
C SER A 51 2.09 6.73 -16.05
N ILE A 52 2.00 7.83 -15.31
CA ILE A 52 0.82 8.70 -15.39
C ILE A 52 0.87 9.28 -16.80
N PRO A 53 0.04 8.81 -17.75
CA PRO A 53 0.11 9.29 -19.12
C PRO A 53 -0.52 10.68 -19.08
N ARG A 54 0.31 11.72 -19.15
CA ARG A 54 -0.18 13.10 -19.15
C ARG A 54 -0.69 13.38 -20.55
N LYS A 55 -1.98 13.69 -20.65
CA LYS A 55 -2.62 14.13 -21.89
C LYS A 55 -2.65 15.65 -21.91
N ALA A 56 -1.94 16.28 -22.84
CA ALA A 56 -2.07 17.70 -23.14
C ALA A 56 -2.10 17.90 -24.65
N ALA A 57 -2.99 18.75 -25.16
CA ALA A 57 -3.14 19.03 -26.60
C ALA A 57 -3.27 17.77 -27.52
N GLY A 58 -3.86 16.68 -27.01
CA GLY A 58 -4.01 15.42 -27.76
C GLY A 58 -2.77 14.54 -27.84
N GLN A 59 -1.63 14.98 -27.29
CA GLN A 59 -0.41 14.18 -27.16
C GLN A 59 -0.34 13.54 -25.78
N THR A 60 0.03 12.26 -25.75
CA THR A 60 0.33 11.54 -24.50
C THR A 60 1.83 11.35 -24.44
N TRP A 61 2.49 11.94 -23.45
CA TRP A 61 3.90 11.67 -23.20
C TRP A 61 4.07 11.01 -21.85
N GLU A 62 4.96 10.04 -21.80
CA GLU A 62 5.45 9.46 -20.55
C GLU A 62 6.70 10.22 -20.15
N ASP A 63 6.62 10.97 -19.05
CA ASP A 63 7.82 11.59 -18.48
C ASP A 63 8.46 10.60 -17.50
N PRO A 64 9.63 10.03 -17.82
CA PRO A 64 10.30 9.08 -16.94
C PRO A 64 10.70 9.70 -15.59
N THR A 65 10.86 11.02 -15.52
CA THR A 65 11.16 11.71 -14.26
C THR A 65 10.00 11.71 -13.28
N LEU A 66 8.76 11.46 -13.74
CA LEU A 66 7.60 11.31 -12.87
C LEU A 66 7.65 10.02 -12.03
N ALA A 67 8.40 9.01 -12.49
CA ALA A 67 8.57 7.75 -11.77
C ALA A 67 9.60 7.84 -10.63
N GLU A 68 10.41 8.90 -10.59
CA GLU A 68 11.41 9.13 -9.53
C GLU A 68 10.80 9.75 -8.27
N TRP A 69 9.56 10.25 -8.35
CA TRP A 69 8.89 10.87 -7.21
C TRP A 69 8.36 9.83 -6.21
N PRO A 70 8.34 10.14 -4.91
CA PRO A 70 7.77 9.26 -3.89
C PRO A 70 6.28 8.97 -4.11
N GLU A 71 5.82 7.78 -3.75
CA GLU A 71 4.45 7.30 -4.02
C GLU A 71 3.34 8.07 -3.27
N ASN A 72 3.67 8.67 -2.13
CA ASN A 72 2.75 9.51 -1.34
C ASN A 72 3.20 10.98 -1.35
N ASP A 73 3.44 11.54 -2.54
CA ASP A 73 3.89 12.92 -2.70
C ASP A 73 2.74 13.92 -2.97
N TYR A 74 2.86 15.11 -2.36
CA TYR A 74 2.02 16.27 -2.69
C TYR A 74 2.88 17.24 -3.49
N ARG A 75 2.53 17.46 -4.77
CA ARG A 75 3.34 18.26 -5.70
C ARG A 75 2.87 19.72 -5.73
N LEU A 76 3.83 20.63 -5.61
CA LEU A 76 3.64 22.06 -5.81
C LEU A 76 4.30 22.48 -7.12
N PHE A 77 3.59 23.28 -7.92
CA PHE A 77 4.13 23.87 -9.13
C PHE A 77 4.50 25.33 -8.87
N CYS A 78 5.77 25.67 -9.07
CA CYS A 78 6.26 27.04 -9.01
C CYS A 78 6.57 27.51 -10.44
N GLY A 79 5.80 28.46 -10.94
CA GLY A 79 6.11 29.19 -12.18
C GLY A 79 7.03 30.37 -11.92
N ASP A 80 7.48 31.03 -12.99
CA ASP A 80 8.27 32.27 -12.95
C ASP A 80 9.63 32.15 -12.22
N LEU A 81 10.28 31.01 -12.37
CA LEU A 81 11.64 30.79 -11.84
C LEU A 81 12.68 31.35 -12.83
N GLY A 82 13.63 32.12 -12.30
CA GLY A 82 14.78 32.63 -13.07
C GLY A 82 15.68 31.52 -13.58
N ASN A 83 16.46 31.79 -14.64
CA ASN A 83 17.30 30.79 -15.31
C ASN A 83 18.43 30.25 -14.41
N GLU A 84 18.82 30.98 -13.36
CA GLU A 84 19.80 30.54 -12.37
C GLU A 84 19.24 29.54 -11.32
N VAL A 85 17.93 29.32 -11.30
CA VAL A 85 17.29 28.40 -10.36
C VAL A 85 17.46 26.97 -10.85
N ASN A 86 18.23 26.19 -10.10
CA ASN A 86 18.45 24.76 -10.30
C ASN A 86 17.80 23.95 -9.16
N ASP A 87 17.74 22.62 -9.33
CA ASP A 87 17.20 21.68 -8.34
C ASP A 87 17.79 21.89 -6.95
N ASP A 88 19.10 22.13 -6.83
CA ASP A 88 19.80 22.37 -5.56
C ASP A 88 19.35 23.66 -4.87
N VAL A 89 19.18 24.74 -5.64
CA VAL A 89 18.77 26.04 -5.13
C VAL A 89 17.34 25.95 -4.63
N LEU A 90 16.47 25.33 -5.42
CA LEU A 90 15.07 25.11 -5.07
C LEU A 90 14.94 24.18 -3.85
N SER A 91 15.70 23.09 -3.81
CA SER A 91 15.71 22.17 -2.67
C SER A 91 16.18 22.84 -1.38
N LYS A 92 17.22 23.69 -1.46
CA LYS A 92 17.68 24.48 -0.29
C LYS A 92 16.61 25.46 0.19
N ALA A 93 15.86 26.09 -0.71
CA ALA A 93 14.78 27.00 -0.32
C ALA A 93 13.68 26.29 0.47
N PHE A 94 13.36 25.04 0.13
CA PHE A 94 12.35 24.23 0.83
C PHE A 94 12.90 23.35 1.96
N SER A 95 14.22 23.31 2.17
CA SER A 95 14.88 22.51 3.22
C SER A 95 14.41 22.83 4.65
N ARG A 96 13.83 24.02 4.86
CA ARG A 96 13.24 24.42 6.14
C ARG A 96 12.00 23.59 6.51
N PHE A 97 11.34 22.95 5.53
CA PHE A 97 10.15 22.14 5.75
C PHE A 97 10.51 20.66 5.93
N PRO A 98 10.19 20.04 7.08
CA PRO A 98 10.51 18.62 7.33
C PRO A 98 9.80 17.64 6.39
N SER A 99 8.72 18.09 5.75
CA SER A 99 7.93 17.33 4.78
C SER A 99 8.45 17.43 3.35
N PHE A 100 9.54 18.17 3.12
CA PHE A 100 10.12 18.33 1.80
C PHE A 100 10.88 17.05 1.41
N ASN A 101 10.49 16.45 0.29
CA ASN A 101 11.13 15.23 -0.21
C ASN A 101 12.06 15.49 -1.40
N MET A 102 11.55 16.18 -2.43
CA MET A 102 12.28 16.39 -3.67
C MET A 102 11.79 17.67 -4.35
N ALA A 103 12.69 18.34 -5.07
CA ALA A 103 12.36 19.38 -6.03
C ALA A 103 13.06 19.06 -7.34
N LYS A 104 12.39 19.33 -8.46
CA LYS A 104 12.98 19.27 -9.80
C LYS A 104 12.55 20.50 -10.57
N VAL A 105 13.48 21.06 -11.34
CA VAL A 105 13.27 22.15 -12.28
C VAL A 105 12.99 21.52 -13.64
N SER A 106 11.77 21.71 -14.14
CA SER A 106 11.40 21.29 -15.48
C SER A 106 11.78 22.39 -16.47
N PHE A 107 12.84 22.18 -17.24
CA PHE A 107 13.13 23.00 -18.41
C PHE A 107 12.13 22.67 -19.51
N CYS A 108 11.23 23.61 -19.79
CA CYS A 108 10.39 23.52 -20.98
C CYS A 108 11.27 23.94 -22.17
N PHE A 109 11.88 22.96 -22.85
CA PHE A 109 12.45 23.19 -24.18
C PHE A 109 11.27 23.37 -25.14
N THR A 110 10.94 24.63 -25.43
CA THR A 110 10.05 25.03 -26.53
C THR A 110 10.73 24.84 -27.87
#